data_AF-A0A8H3F4S6-F1
#
_entry.id   AF-A0A8H3F4S6-F1
#
_cell.length_a   1.000
_cell.length_b   1.000
_cell.length_c   1.000
_cell.angle_alpha   90.00
_cell.angle_beta   90.00
_cell.angle_gamma   90.00
#
_symmetry.space_group_name_H-M   'P 1'
#
loop_
_entity.id
_entity.type
_entity.pdbx_description
1 polymer ?
#
loop_
_entity_poly.entity_id
_entity_poly.type
_entity_poly.pdbx_seq_one_letter_code
_entity_poly.pdbx_strand_id
1 'polypeptide(L)'
;MMLNPQTKTPDDSFLEASQQFPVRRRSMPQTLETAEPPAVHALAKDLEKALECLKAKNDTSRFVGLALLKPVLEMELSRQNGTEEEGTRAVIEQCWRAIPVKFLDRLLKAKAEGKRTKEEAGSMVGLAVAVLHAFMTILDAPEKDDRFVGRVPLLMPALRSTPPETTTQIMQILAALATTLEGSQVVFSARDKDDKTDQKPKSYMFVTVLLIDIRSTIPCLQEKLHSAEYPDISERIARAYDIISAFIGFLVQSLDAMDRDDEDEASLPQFSALMPVDLLMKLRVNISEVMSLTIEHLRDRYDSSTAGAAGLHPSARTLSEGSSNRLPIAWDTSNGMSKDPLTLSQLRVLSLWLRDEESDVLRREASGIMDVFLGLYQDVTSQDFRDPVLLSLEGITEIPEGIEAFLREEGWAILAADLENILPSPSEHARGIEIIRVLLAVVEADVTGPAKEEWMPMVEIARQSIVHAPETTDLEPGIAVCQLAVELLVRAPRGIRNRRRDAVVEMRKHAEALLAKANGVSGGVRDGLEEVVQGLDSLGF
;
A
#
# COMPACT_ATOMS: atom_id res chain seq x y z
N MET A 1 -55.30 35.75 -27.21
CA MET A 1 -54.99 35.68 -28.66
C MET A 1 -53.86 34.68 -28.82
N MET A 2 -54.14 33.40 -29.10
CA MET A 2 -54.34 32.79 -30.44
C MET A 2 -53.19 33.18 -31.39
N LEU A 3 -52.33 32.27 -31.88
CA LEU A 3 -52.64 31.03 -32.62
C LEU A 3 -51.53 29.96 -32.50
N ASN A 4 -51.97 28.70 -32.44
CA ASN A 4 -51.34 27.48 -33.01
C ASN A 4 -52.24 27.09 -34.22
N PRO A 5 -52.00 26.09 -35.13
CA PRO A 5 -51.11 24.91 -35.02
C PRO A 5 -50.50 24.34 -36.36
N GLN A 6 -49.92 23.12 -36.26
CA GLN A 6 -49.68 22.03 -37.25
C GLN A 6 -48.26 21.93 -37.87
N THR A 7 -47.39 20.97 -37.53
CA THR A 7 -47.37 19.48 -37.69
C THR A 7 -47.41 18.97 -39.13
N LYS A 8 -46.29 18.40 -39.60
CA LYS A 8 -46.23 17.36 -40.65
C LYS A 8 -44.86 16.65 -40.69
N THR A 9 -44.87 15.37 -40.31
CA THR A 9 -44.09 14.24 -40.88
C THR A 9 -45.14 13.18 -41.28
N PRO A 10 -44.83 12.05 -41.96
CA PRO A 10 -43.57 11.56 -42.55
C PRO A 10 -43.73 11.15 -44.04
N ASP A 11 -42.65 10.73 -44.70
CA ASP A 11 -42.78 9.72 -45.77
C ASP A 11 -41.51 8.86 -45.85
N ASP A 12 -41.78 7.56 -45.90
CA ASP A 12 -40.85 6.44 -45.90
C ASP A 12 -40.23 6.23 -47.29
N SER A 13 -38.93 5.99 -47.33
CA SER A 13 -38.31 5.09 -48.32
C SER A 13 -36.82 4.96 -48.01
N PHE A 14 -36.39 3.79 -47.54
CA PHE A 14 -35.14 3.10 -47.89
C PHE A 14 -34.93 1.93 -46.93
N LEU A 15 -35.80 0.93 -47.03
CA LEU A 15 -35.60 -0.44 -46.54
C LEU A 15 -36.36 -1.36 -47.48
N GLU A 16 -35.68 -1.92 -48.49
CA GLU A 16 -36.03 -3.20 -49.10
C GLU A 16 -35.03 -3.54 -50.22
N ALA A 17 -34.15 -4.50 -49.96
CA ALA A 17 -33.54 -5.35 -50.98
C ALA A 17 -33.13 -6.68 -50.33
N SER A 18 -34.12 -7.51 -50.00
CA SER A 18 -33.94 -8.93 -49.71
C SER A 18 -34.66 -9.74 -50.77
N GLN A 19 -33.91 -10.45 -51.62
CA GLN A 19 -34.43 -11.54 -52.43
C GLN A 19 -33.58 -12.81 -52.25
N GLN A 20 -34.31 -13.86 -51.90
CA GLN A 20 -34.03 -15.30 -51.78
C GLN A 20 -33.20 -15.85 -52.96
N PHE A 21 -32.33 -16.86 -52.81
CA PHE A 21 -32.57 -18.32 -52.70
C PHE A 21 -31.17 -19.03 -52.66
N PRO A 22 -31.03 -20.38 -52.51
CA PRO A 22 -31.68 -21.35 -51.63
C PRO A 22 -30.68 -22.19 -50.79
N VAL A 23 -31.20 -22.81 -49.74
CA VAL A 23 -30.54 -23.80 -48.88
C VAL A 23 -30.21 -25.09 -49.63
N ARG A 24 -28.95 -25.53 -49.58
CA ARG A 24 -28.56 -26.94 -49.81
C ARG A 24 -27.79 -27.47 -48.60
N ARG A 25 -28.48 -28.28 -47.78
CA ARG A 25 -27.86 -29.14 -46.76
C ARG A 25 -26.91 -30.13 -47.42
N ARG A 26 -25.64 -30.10 -47.03
CA ARG A 26 -24.71 -31.23 -47.18
C ARG A 26 -24.20 -31.62 -45.80
N SER A 27 -24.46 -32.86 -45.44
CA SER A 27 -24.00 -33.56 -44.24
C SER A 27 -22.61 -34.17 -44.43
N MET A 28 -21.89 -34.32 -43.29
CA MET A 28 -20.64 -35.07 -43.02
C MET A 28 -19.31 -34.28 -43.16
N PRO A 29 -18.24 -34.64 -42.42
CA PRO A 29 -18.14 -35.17 -41.05
C PRO A 29 -17.09 -34.39 -40.19
N GLN A 30 -16.89 -34.90 -38.97
CA GLN A 30 -16.00 -34.52 -37.87
C GLN A 30 -14.54 -34.13 -38.19
N THR A 31 -13.94 -33.51 -37.16
CA THR A 31 -12.50 -33.28 -36.84
C THR A 31 -11.75 -32.21 -37.63
N LEU A 32 -11.78 -30.98 -37.09
CA LEU A 32 -10.65 -30.06 -37.15
C LEU A 32 -10.08 -30.02 -35.73
N GLU A 33 -9.10 -30.88 -35.48
CA GLU A 33 -8.14 -30.72 -34.40
C GLU A 33 -7.56 -29.31 -34.47
N THR A 34 -7.78 -28.55 -33.40
CA THR A 34 -7.05 -27.33 -33.07
C THR A 34 -5.58 -27.70 -32.89
N ALA A 35 -4.78 -27.55 -33.94
CA ALA A 35 -3.33 -27.65 -33.81
C ALA A 35 -2.82 -26.42 -33.04
N GLU A 36 -2.56 -26.61 -31.75
CA GLU A 36 -1.80 -25.67 -30.92
C GLU A 36 -0.42 -25.39 -31.55
N PRO A 37 0.12 -24.16 -31.39
CA PRO A 37 1.38 -23.80 -32.02
C PRO A 37 2.55 -24.65 -31.49
N PRO A 38 3.51 -25.05 -32.37
CA PRO A 38 4.56 -26.03 -32.05
C PRO A 38 5.55 -25.61 -30.94
N ALA A 39 5.54 -24.35 -30.52
CA ALA A 39 6.38 -23.85 -29.43
C ALA A 39 5.88 -24.29 -28.03
N VAL A 40 4.57 -24.47 -27.86
CA VAL A 40 3.93 -24.77 -26.56
C VAL A 40 4.19 -26.22 -26.15
N HIS A 41 4.13 -27.15 -27.12
CA HIS A 41 4.46 -28.57 -26.90
C HIS A 41 5.93 -28.82 -26.52
N ALA A 42 6.86 -27.98 -27.01
CA ALA A 42 8.27 -28.10 -26.65
C ALA A 42 8.52 -27.67 -25.19
N LEU A 43 7.86 -26.59 -24.75
CA LEU A 43 7.98 -26.06 -23.40
C LEU A 43 7.42 -27.03 -22.34
N ALA A 44 6.22 -27.59 -22.58
CA ALA A 44 5.61 -28.58 -21.69
C ALA A 44 6.52 -29.81 -21.51
N LYS A 45 7.15 -30.26 -22.60
CA LYS A 45 8.07 -31.41 -22.59
C LYS A 45 9.38 -31.12 -21.84
N ASP A 46 9.92 -29.90 -21.98
CA ASP A 46 11.10 -29.47 -21.23
C ASP A 46 10.80 -29.33 -19.73
N LEU A 47 9.59 -28.87 -19.38
CA LEU A 47 9.11 -28.76 -18.00
C LEU A 47 8.90 -30.15 -17.35
N GLU A 48 8.32 -31.12 -18.07
CA GLU A 48 8.22 -32.51 -17.61
C GLU A 48 9.59 -33.15 -17.39
N LYS A 49 10.53 -32.93 -18.31
CA LYS A 49 11.89 -33.44 -18.19
C LYS A 49 12.64 -32.80 -17.02
N ALA A 50 12.43 -31.50 -16.78
CA ALA A 50 12.95 -30.83 -15.60
C ALA A 50 12.38 -31.45 -14.31
N LEU A 51 11.07 -31.70 -14.27
CA LEU A 51 10.41 -32.33 -13.12
C LEU A 51 10.95 -33.74 -12.82
N GLU A 52 11.17 -34.57 -13.83
CA GLU A 52 11.82 -35.90 -13.68
C GLU A 52 13.22 -35.76 -13.08
N CYS A 53 14.01 -34.81 -13.57
CA CYS A 53 15.36 -34.54 -13.07
C CYS A 53 15.35 -34.03 -11.61
N LEU A 54 14.37 -33.22 -11.23
CA LEU A 54 14.22 -32.70 -9.87
C LEU A 54 13.79 -33.79 -8.86
N LYS A 55 12.99 -34.77 -9.29
CA LYS A 55 12.57 -35.92 -8.48
C LYS A 55 13.69 -36.95 -8.25
N ALA A 56 14.79 -36.87 -9.00
CA ALA A 56 15.92 -37.77 -8.85
C ALA A 56 16.57 -37.69 -7.46
N LYS A 57 17.26 -38.77 -7.05
CA LYS A 57 17.92 -38.85 -5.72
C LYS A 57 19.29 -38.16 -5.66
N ASN A 58 19.97 -38.01 -6.79
CA ASN A 58 21.31 -37.46 -6.91
C ASN A 58 21.29 -35.94 -7.19
N ASP A 59 22.25 -35.22 -6.62
CA ASP A 59 22.31 -33.75 -6.75
C ASP A 59 22.69 -33.29 -8.16
N THR A 60 23.41 -34.11 -8.92
CA THR A 60 23.78 -33.80 -10.31
C THR A 60 22.54 -33.71 -11.20
N SER A 61 21.62 -34.68 -11.13
CA SER A 61 20.39 -34.64 -11.93
C SER A 61 19.49 -33.50 -11.48
N ARG A 62 19.42 -33.20 -10.18
CA ARG A 62 18.67 -32.03 -9.68
C ARG A 62 19.25 -30.71 -10.17
N PHE A 63 20.57 -30.58 -10.21
CA PHE A 63 21.24 -29.40 -10.75
C PHE A 63 20.94 -29.22 -12.24
N VAL A 64 20.99 -30.30 -13.02
CA VAL A 64 20.55 -30.28 -14.43
C VAL A 64 19.08 -29.89 -14.54
N GLY A 65 18.21 -30.43 -13.67
CA GLY A 65 16.80 -30.06 -13.60
C GLY A 65 16.59 -28.56 -13.38
N LEU A 66 17.31 -27.94 -12.44
CA LEU A 66 17.27 -26.48 -12.22
C LEU A 66 17.78 -25.68 -13.42
N ALA A 67 18.86 -26.13 -14.06
CA ALA A 67 19.42 -25.46 -15.23
C ALA A 67 18.46 -25.51 -16.44
N LEU A 68 17.70 -26.60 -16.60
CA LEU A 68 16.64 -26.71 -17.60
C LEU A 68 15.42 -25.87 -17.24
N LEU A 69 15.12 -25.75 -15.95
CA LEU A 69 13.95 -25.01 -15.46
C LEU A 69 14.15 -23.48 -15.58
N LYS A 70 15.36 -22.98 -15.33
CA LYS A 70 15.65 -21.53 -15.31
C LYS A 70 15.15 -20.79 -16.57
N PRO A 71 15.48 -21.20 -17.81
CA PRO A 71 15.01 -20.51 -19.02
C PRO A 71 13.48 -20.48 -19.16
N VAL A 72 12.81 -21.55 -18.71
CA VAL A 72 11.34 -21.63 -18.73
C VAL A 72 10.73 -20.63 -17.75
N LEU A 73 11.30 -20.53 -16.55
CA LEU A 73 10.86 -19.56 -15.55
C LEU A 73 11.12 -18.11 -16.00
N GLU A 74 12.26 -17.83 -16.64
CA GLU A 74 12.57 -16.50 -17.20
C GLU A 74 11.60 -16.11 -18.33
N MET A 75 11.16 -17.09 -19.13
CA MET A 75 10.16 -16.86 -20.16
C MET A 75 8.79 -16.53 -19.56
N GLU A 76 8.35 -17.26 -18.53
CA GLU A 76 7.08 -17.00 -17.84
C GLU A 76 7.10 -15.66 -17.07
N LEU A 77 8.22 -15.31 -16.44
CA LEU A 77 8.46 -13.97 -15.85
C LEU A 77 8.23 -12.86 -16.89
N SER A 78 8.69 -13.08 -18.14
CA SER A 78 8.52 -12.11 -19.23
C SER A 78 7.09 -12.07 -19.78
N ARG A 79 6.23 -13.04 -19.45
CA ARG A 79 4.87 -13.21 -19.98
C ARG A 79 3.78 -12.59 -19.10
N GLN A 80 4.13 -11.98 -17.96
CA GLN A 80 3.22 -11.48 -16.91
C GLN A 80 2.14 -10.45 -17.33
N ASN A 81 2.03 -10.09 -18.62
CA ASN A 81 0.99 -9.22 -19.16
C ASN A 81 -0.05 -9.91 -20.07
N GLY A 82 -0.14 -11.25 -20.09
CA GLY A 82 -1.11 -11.95 -20.95
C GLY A 82 -1.58 -13.30 -20.41
N THR A 83 -2.90 -13.47 -20.37
CA THR A 83 -3.70 -14.68 -20.08
C THR A 83 -2.89 -15.94 -19.75
N GLU A 84 -2.85 -16.28 -18.46
CA GLU A 84 -2.21 -17.49 -17.94
C GLU A 84 -2.90 -18.75 -18.51
N GLU A 85 -2.12 -19.70 -19.00
CA GLU A 85 -2.61 -21.07 -19.23
C GLU A 85 -2.50 -21.83 -17.91
N GLU A 86 -3.66 -22.14 -17.31
CA GLU A 86 -3.83 -22.82 -16.01
C GLU A 86 -2.97 -24.10 -15.86
N GLY A 87 -2.67 -24.79 -16.97
CA GLY A 87 -1.86 -26.00 -17.00
C GLY A 87 -0.36 -25.79 -16.69
N THR A 88 0.24 -24.69 -17.16
CA THR A 88 1.69 -24.44 -16.99
C THR A 88 2.01 -24.08 -15.55
N ARG A 89 1.16 -23.27 -14.90
CA ARG A 89 1.30 -22.87 -13.49
C ARG A 89 1.26 -24.08 -12.55
N ALA A 90 0.35 -25.04 -12.79
CA ALA A 90 0.24 -26.26 -11.99
C ALA A 90 1.51 -27.13 -12.04
N VAL A 91 2.17 -27.22 -13.21
CA VAL A 91 3.43 -27.99 -13.34
C VAL A 91 4.60 -27.24 -12.71
N ILE A 92 4.66 -25.91 -12.81
CA ILE A 92 5.63 -25.07 -12.09
C ILE A 92 5.50 -25.29 -10.58
N GLU A 93 4.28 -25.30 -10.05
CA GLU A 93 4.03 -25.59 -8.63
C GLU A 93 4.50 -27.01 -8.23
N GLN A 94 4.33 -28.01 -9.10
CA GLN A 94 4.87 -29.35 -8.87
C GLN A 94 6.39 -29.38 -8.89
N CYS A 95 7.04 -28.65 -9.80
CA CYS A 95 8.49 -28.47 -9.83
C CYS A 95 8.99 -27.86 -8.53
N TRP A 96 8.34 -26.80 -8.04
CA TRP A 96 8.65 -26.18 -6.76
C TRP A 96 8.57 -27.18 -5.61
N ARG A 97 7.46 -27.93 -5.52
CA ARG A 97 7.26 -28.96 -4.49
C ARG A 97 8.31 -30.06 -4.53
N ALA A 98 8.77 -30.44 -5.73
CA ALA A 98 9.75 -31.51 -5.94
C ALA A 98 11.17 -31.14 -5.51
N ILE A 99 11.53 -29.85 -5.43
CA ILE A 99 12.88 -29.41 -5.05
C ILE A 99 13.10 -29.62 -3.54
N PRO A 100 14.14 -30.38 -3.14
CA PRO A 100 14.46 -30.54 -1.72
C PRO A 100 15.09 -29.27 -1.13
N VAL A 101 14.58 -28.79 0.02
CA VAL A 101 15.09 -27.59 0.70
C VAL A 101 16.58 -27.72 1.05
N LYS A 102 17.02 -28.90 1.53
CA LYS A 102 18.44 -29.18 1.82
C LYS A 102 19.34 -29.13 0.58
N PHE A 103 18.78 -29.31 -0.61
CA PHE A 103 19.54 -29.17 -1.85
C PHE A 103 19.75 -27.68 -2.18
N LEU A 104 18.69 -26.86 -2.09
CA LEU A 104 18.79 -25.40 -2.22
C LEU A 104 19.78 -24.80 -1.21
N ASP A 105 19.75 -25.26 0.04
CA ASP A 105 20.68 -24.81 1.08
C ASP A 105 22.15 -25.04 0.72
N ARG A 106 22.43 -26.18 0.10
CA ARG A 106 23.80 -26.53 -0.30
C ARG A 106 24.25 -25.70 -1.51
N LEU A 107 23.34 -25.30 -2.38
CA LEU A 107 23.63 -24.37 -3.47
C LEU A 107 23.89 -22.96 -2.95
N LEU A 108 23.04 -22.45 -2.04
CA LEU A 108 23.20 -21.13 -1.43
C LEU A 108 24.46 -21.03 -0.54
N LYS A 109 24.89 -22.14 0.07
CA LYS A 109 26.14 -22.23 0.84
C LYS A 109 27.37 -22.57 0.00
N ALA A 110 27.26 -22.65 -1.32
CA ALA A 110 28.38 -23.03 -2.17
C ALA A 110 29.54 -22.01 -2.00
N LYS A 111 30.67 -22.50 -1.50
CA LYS A 111 31.91 -21.74 -1.39
C LYS A 111 32.99 -22.35 -2.30
N ALA A 112 34.01 -21.57 -2.59
CA ALA A 112 35.21 -22.07 -3.26
C ALA A 112 35.98 -22.96 -2.27
N GLU A 113 35.84 -24.28 -2.41
CA GLU A 113 36.58 -25.27 -1.61
C GLU A 113 37.12 -26.39 -2.51
N GLY A 114 38.39 -26.75 -2.30
CA GLY A 114 39.06 -27.83 -3.01
C GLY A 114 39.17 -27.59 -4.52
N LYS A 115 38.48 -28.42 -5.32
CA LYS A 115 38.49 -28.36 -6.79
C LYS A 115 37.52 -27.33 -7.38
N ARG A 116 36.63 -26.75 -6.57
CA ARG A 116 35.58 -25.83 -7.06
C ARG A 116 36.12 -24.42 -7.16
N THR A 117 36.00 -23.82 -8.34
CA THR A 117 36.45 -22.43 -8.53
C THR A 117 35.48 -21.44 -7.88
N LYS A 118 35.94 -20.20 -7.65
CA LYS A 118 35.09 -19.11 -7.15
C LYS A 118 33.93 -18.81 -8.10
N GLU A 119 34.18 -18.90 -9.40
CA GLU A 119 33.17 -18.70 -10.45
C GLU A 119 32.10 -19.78 -10.44
N GLU A 120 32.50 -21.06 -10.30
CA GLU A 120 31.57 -22.17 -10.18
C GLU A 120 30.69 -22.06 -8.94
N ALA A 121 31.28 -21.70 -7.79
CA ALA A 121 30.52 -21.46 -6.57
C ALA A 121 29.53 -20.29 -6.73
N GLY A 122 29.97 -19.18 -7.34
CA GLY A 122 29.10 -18.04 -7.64
C GLY A 122 27.96 -18.39 -8.60
N SER A 123 28.21 -19.20 -9.63
CA SER A 123 27.19 -19.67 -10.56
C SER A 123 26.14 -20.56 -9.89
N MET A 124 26.55 -21.42 -8.93
CA MET A 124 25.61 -22.25 -8.16
C MET A 124 24.68 -21.39 -7.28
N VAL A 125 25.24 -20.37 -6.60
CA VAL A 125 24.44 -19.42 -5.81
C VAL A 125 23.50 -18.63 -6.73
N GLY A 126 24.02 -18.10 -7.84
CA GLY A 126 23.25 -17.34 -8.82
C GLY A 126 22.09 -18.14 -9.41
N LEU A 127 22.30 -19.42 -9.74
CA LEU A 127 21.22 -20.29 -10.23
C LEU A 127 20.15 -20.52 -9.15
N ALA A 128 20.55 -20.78 -7.91
CA ALA A 128 19.60 -20.99 -6.82
C ALA A 128 18.76 -19.73 -6.55
N VAL A 129 19.41 -18.56 -6.53
CA VAL A 129 18.74 -17.26 -6.35
C VAL A 129 17.78 -16.96 -7.49
N ALA A 130 18.20 -17.12 -8.75
CA ALA A 130 17.35 -16.87 -9.91
C ALA A 130 16.09 -17.74 -9.90
N VAL A 131 16.24 -19.03 -9.54
CA VAL A 131 15.11 -19.95 -9.39
C VAL A 131 14.20 -19.54 -8.24
N LEU A 132 14.75 -19.18 -7.08
CA LEU A 132 13.96 -18.72 -5.93
C LEU A 132 13.17 -17.46 -6.25
N HIS A 133 13.82 -16.48 -6.88
CA HIS A 133 13.17 -15.24 -7.31
C HIS A 133 12.02 -15.54 -8.28
N ALA A 134 12.27 -16.34 -9.30
CA ALA A 134 11.25 -16.65 -10.29
C ALA A 134 10.05 -17.40 -9.69
N PHE A 135 10.27 -18.38 -8.80
CA PHE A 135 9.16 -19.04 -8.12
C PHE A 135 8.38 -18.11 -7.21
N MET A 136 9.06 -17.21 -6.49
CA MET A 136 8.40 -16.23 -5.64
C MET A 136 7.48 -15.31 -6.45
N THR A 137 7.97 -14.84 -7.60
CA THR A 137 7.24 -13.94 -8.50
C THR A 137 6.11 -14.63 -9.26
N ILE A 138 6.28 -15.89 -9.68
CA ILE A 138 5.27 -16.63 -10.47
C ILE A 138 4.18 -17.24 -9.58
N LEU A 139 4.55 -17.77 -8.41
CA LEU A 139 3.59 -18.49 -7.57
C LEU A 139 2.78 -17.57 -6.66
N ASP A 140 3.24 -16.34 -6.44
CA ASP A 140 2.58 -15.31 -5.61
C ASP A 140 2.19 -15.86 -4.21
N ALA A 141 3.07 -16.68 -3.63
CA ALA A 141 2.83 -17.37 -2.35
C ALA A 141 4.00 -17.27 -1.36
N PRO A 142 4.56 -16.07 -1.07
CA PRO A 142 5.64 -15.93 -0.11
C PRO A 142 5.19 -16.18 1.35
N GLU A 143 3.93 -15.97 1.67
CA GLU A 143 3.44 -15.90 3.07
C GLU A 143 3.34 -17.25 3.80
N LYS A 144 3.16 -18.36 3.09
CA LYS A 144 2.84 -19.67 3.72
C LYS A 144 3.85 -20.76 3.45
N ASP A 145 4.96 -20.41 2.80
CA ASP A 145 5.95 -21.40 2.41
C ASP A 145 7.27 -21.20 3.15
N ASP A 146 7.44 -21.99 4.23
CA ASP A 146 8.69 -22.15 4.99
C ASP A 146 9.93 -22.37 4.10
N ARG A 147 9.73 -22.85 2.87
CA ARG A 147 10.81 -23.02 1.89
C ARG A 147 11.42 -21.70 1.44
N PHE A 148 10.70 -20.59 1.45
CA PHE A 148 11.25 -19.26 1.19
C PHE A 148 11.80 -18.64 2.46
N VAL A 149 10.96 -18.53 3.49
CA VAL A 149 11.28 -17.87 4.77
C VAL A 149 12.52 -18.51 5.41
N GLY A 150 12.61 -19.84 5.43
CA GLY A 150 13.74 -20.55 6.02
C GLY A 150 15.09 -20.32 5.35
N ARG A 151 15.14 -19.73 4.14
CA ARG A 151 16.38 -19.46 3.40
C ARG A 151 16.93 -18.05 3.58
N VAL A 152 16.16 -17.15 4.19
CA VAL A 152 16.59 -15.78 4.52
C VAL A 152 17.97 -15.74 5.20
N PRO A 153 18.30 -16.60 6.19
CA PRO A 153 19.63 -16.60 6.82
C PRO A 153 20.78 -16.92 5.86
N LEU A 154 20.51 -17.58 4.73
CA LEU A 154 21.51 -17.92 3.71
C LEU A 154 21.62 -16.86 2.61
N LEU A 155 20.52 -16.13 2.35
CA LEU A 155 20.47 -15.03 1.39
C LEU A 155 21.19 -13.79 1.91
N MET A 156 21.04 -13.47 3.20
CA MET A 156 21.64 -12.27 3.80
C MET A 156 23.19 -12.23 3.69
N PRO A 157 23.95 -13.32 3.95
CA PRO A 157 25.39 -13.34 3.68
C PRO A 157 25.75 -13.28 2.19
N ALA A 158 24.90 -13.84 1.32
CA ALA A 158 25.16 -13.93 -0.11
C ALA A 158 25.27 -12.53 -0.74
N LEU A 159 24.48 -11.55 -0.27
CA LEU A 159 24.51 -10.14 -0.70
C LEU A 159 25.92 -9.53 -0.84
N ARG A 160 26.86 -9.92 0.03
CA ARG A 160 28.23 -9.35 0.04
C ARG A 160 29.18 -10.03 -0.94
N SER A 161 28.80 -11.18 -1.47
CA SER A 161 29.70 -12.11 -2.18
C SER A 161 29.27 -12.44 -3.60
N THR A 162 28.10 -11.95 -4.02
CA THR A 162 27.49 -12.24 -5.33
C THR A 162 27.65 -11.09 -6.33
N PRO A 163 27.57 -11.39 -7.65
CA PRO A 163 27.52 -10.36 -8.70
C PRO A 163 26.28 -9.45 -8.57
N PRO A 164 26.30 -8.24 -9.15
CA PRO A 164 25.22 -7.25 -9.04
C PRO A 164 23.83 -7.80 -9.41
N GLU A 165 23.71 -8.55 -10.49
CA GLU A 165 22.44 -9.13 -10.95
C GLU A 165 21.83 -10.09 -9.91
N THR A 166 22.64 -10.98 -9.37
CA THR A 166 22.23 -11.89 -8.29
C THR A 166 21.90 -11.12 -7.01
N THR A 167 22.65 -10.06 -6.71
CA THR A 167 22.37 -9.19 -5.56
C THR A 167 21.00 -8.52 -5.72
N THR A 168 20.65 -8.02 -6.90
CA THR A 168 19.31 -7.46 -7.18
C THR A 168 18.21 -8.49 -6.94
N GLN A 169 18.37 -9.72 -7.43
CA GLN A 169 17.39 -10.79 -7.20
C GLN A 169 17.28 -11.16 -5.71
N ILE A 170 18.38 -11.19 -4.97
CA ILE A 170 18.34 -11.40 -3.51
C ILE A 170 17.57 -10.27 -2.84
N MET A 171 17.83 -9.01 -3.23
CA MET A 171 17.10 -7.86 -2.68
C MET A 171 15.60 -7.94 -2.97
N GLN A 172 15.20 -8.35 -4.18
CA GLN A 172 13.80 -8.55 -4.56
C GLN A 172 13.13 -9.67 -3.73
N ILE A 173 13.82 -10.79 -3.52
CA ILE A 173 13.32 -11.88 -2.66
C ILE A 173 13.15 -11.38 -1.22
N LEU A 174 14.17 -10.70 -0.68
CA LEU A 174 14.12 -10.17 0.68
C LEU A 174 13.04 -9.10 0.81
N ALA A 175 12.80 -8.29 -0.22
CA ALA A 175 11.72 -7.31 -0.24
C ALA A 175 10.35 -7.97 -0.12
N ALA A 176 10.08 -8.94 -1.00
CA ALA A 176 8.82 -9.66 -1.02
C ALA A 176 8.57 -10.44 0.28
N LEU A 177 9.62 -10.95 0.94
CA LEU A 177 9.49 -11.59 2.25
C LEU A 177 9.31 -10.57 3.38
N ALA A 178 10.06 -9.47 3.35
CA ALA A 178 9.99 -8.44 4.38
C ALA A 178 8.59 -7.82 4.48
N THR A 179 7.84 -7.75 3.38
CA THR A 179 6.46 -7.23 3.36
C THR A 179 5.42 -8.20 3.91
N THR A 180 5.80 -9.42 4.28
CA THR A 180 4.90 -10.42 4.89
C THR A 180 5.12 -10.49 6.40
N LEU A 181 4.09 -10.86 7.16
CA LEU A 181 4.20 -10.94 8.62
C LEU A 181 5.30 -11.92 9.06
N GLU A 182 5.24 -13.18 8.61
CA GLU A 182 6.23 -14.21 8.96
C GLU A 182 7.63 -13.91 8.37
N GLY A 183 7.68 -13.41 7.13
CA GLY A 183 8.94 -13.10 6.48
C GLY A 183 9.66 -11.92 7.11
N SER A 184 8.95 -10.86 7.51
CA SER A 184 9.53 -9.69 8.21
C SER A 184 10.27 -10.11 9.49
N GLN A 185 9.67 -11.02 10.28
CA GLN A 185 10.26 -11.52 11.51
C GLN A 185 11.59 -12.21 11.22
N VAL A 186 11.67 -13.05 10.20
CA VAL A 186 12.91 -13.76 9.87
C VAL A 186 13.94 -12.87 9.21
N VAL A 187 13.53 -11.93 8.35
CA VAL A 187 14.42 -10.96 7.68
C VAL A 187 15.08 -10.04 8.69
N PHE A 188 14.29 -9.48 9.61
CA PHE A 188 14.79 -8.48 10.56
C PHE A 188 15.40 -9.09 11.82
N SER A 189 15.08 -10.35 12.15
CA SER A 189 15.66 -11.08 13.29
C SER A 189 16.82 -12.01 12.92
N ALA A 190 17.22 -12.07 11.64
CA ALA A 190 18.32 -12.93 11.19
C ALA A 190 19.67 -12.56 11.84
N ARG A 191 20.02 -13.26 12.91
CA ARG A 191 21.32 -13.14 13.60
C ARG A 191 22.32 -14.19 13.09
N ASP A 192 23.61 -13.85 13.07
CA ASP A 192 24.66 -14.85 12.91
C ASP A 192 24.83 -15.64 14.20
N LYS A 193 24.71 -16.97 14.13
CA LYS A 193 24.92 -17.87 15.27
C LYS A 193 26.38 -17.90 15.76
N ASP A 194 27.31 -17.36 14.98
CA ASP A 194 28.76 -17.37 15.26
C ASP A 194 29.31 -16.01 15.74
N ASP A 195 28.46 -14.99 15.97
CA ASP A 195 28.94 -13.64 16.22
C ASP A 195 29.37 -13.41 17.67
N LYS A 196 30.63 -13.75 17.95
CA LYS A 196 31.37 -13.35 19.16
C LYS A 196 31.97 -11.94 19.05
N THR A 197 31.60 -11.18 18.03
CA THR A 197 32.16 -9.85 17.76
C THR A 197 31.08 -8.77 17.72
N ASP A 198 31.51 -7.55 18.04
CA ASP A 198 30.80 -6.26 18.06
C ASP A 198 30.22 -5.82 16.68
N GLN A 199 29.84 -6.77 15.82
CA GLN A 199 29.37 -6.46 14.47
C GLN A 199 27.93 -5.96 14.49
N LYS A 200 27.68 -4.92 13.69
CA LYS A 200 26.36 -4.33 13.52
C LYS A 200 25.37 -5.39 13.03
N PRO A 201 24.15 -5.46 13.59
CA PRO A 201 23.12 -6.40 13.15
C PRO A 201 22.87 -6.32 11.64
N LYS A 202 22.57 -7.47 11.02
CA LYS A 202 22.34 -7.54 9.57
C LYS A 202 21.13 -6.72 9.12
N SER A 203 20.08 -6.69 9.94
CA SER A 203 18.89 -5.85 9.74
C SER A 203 19.25 -4.37 9.70
N TYR A 204 20.06 -3.89 10.67
CA TYR A 204 20.58 -2.51 10.65
C TYR A 204 21.30 -2.19 9.34
N MET A 205 22.22 -3.06 8.91
CA MET A 205 22.99 -2.83 7.69
C MET A 205 22.10 -2.83 6.44
N PHE A 206 21.13 -3.73 6.38
CA PHE A 206 20.19 -3.84 5.28
C PHE A 206 19.33 -2.56 5.16
N VAL A 207 18.68 -2.15 6.24
CA VAL A 207 17.88 -0.92 6.29
C VAL A 207 18.74 0.31 5.99
N THR A 208 19.97 0.38 6.52
CA THR A 208 20.89 1.49 6.25
C THR A 208 21.24 1.60 4.76
N VAL A 209 21.48 0.48 4.08
CA VAL A 209 21.78 0.48 2.63
C VAL A 209 20.57 0.96 1.82
N LEU A 210 19.35 0.54 2.20
CA LEU A 210 18.12 1.01 1.55
C LEU A 210 17.94 2.52 1.72
N LEU A 211 18.12 3.04 2.94
CA LEU A 211 18.05 4.48 3.21
C LEU A 211 19.07 5.28 2.40
N ILE A 212 20.30 4.75 2.24
CA ILE A 212 21.33 5.37 1.40
C ILE A 212 20.92 5.37 -0.08
N ASP A 213 20.39 4.26 -0.60
CA ASP A 213 19.93 4.16 -2.00
C ASP A 213 18.81 5.17 -2.28
N ILE A 214 17.81 5.22 -1.39
CA ILE A 214 16.70 6.18 -1.46
C ILE A 214 17.23 7.62 -1.45
N ARG A 215 18.03 7.98 -0.43
CA ARG A 215 18.61 9.32 -0.28
C ARG A 215 19.42 9.76 -1.50
N SER A 216 20.17 8.83 -2.09
CA SER A 216 21.00 9.13 -3.26
C SER A 216 20.23 9.20 -4.57
N THR A 217 19.08 8.50 -4.66
CA THR A 217 18.31 8.38 -5.91
C THR A 217 17.24 9.47 -6.03
N ILE A 218 16.52 9.77 -4.95
CA ILE A 218 15.38 10.73 -4.97
C ILE A 218 15.71 12.06 -5.66
N PRO A 219 16.83 12.74 -5.34
CA PRO A 219 17.10 14.06 -5.91
C PRO A 219 17.23 14.04 -7.44
N CYS A 220 17.55 12.88 -8.02
CA CYS A 220 17.74 12.73 -9.46
C CYS A 220 16.49 12.22 -10.19
N LEU A 221 15.42 11.83 -9.48
CA LEU A 221 14.24 11.22 -10.10
C LEU A 221 13.46 12.19 -10.99
N GLN A 222 13.38 13.45 -10.59
CA GLN A 222 12.72 14.52 -11.34
C GLN A 222 13.32 14.68 -12.75
N GLU A 223 14.65 14.63 -12.87
CA GLU A 223 15.33 14.75 -14.16
C GLU A 223 15.14 13.51 -15.05
N LYS A 224 14.94 12.36 -14.43
CA LYS A 224 14.79 11.07 -15.12
C LYS A 224 13.36 10.75 -15.51
N LEU A 225 12.40 11.61 -15.20
CA LEU A 225 10.98 11.31 -15.29
C LEU A 225 10.50 10.84 -16.68
N HIS A 226 11.14 11.35 -17.75
CA HIS A 226 10.88 10.95 -19.15
C HIS A 226 11.84 9.92 -19.72
N SER A 227 12.82 9.49 -18.92
CA SER A 227 13.77 8.47 -19.35
C SER A 227 13.08 7.11 -19.41
N ALA A 228 13.50 6.27 -20.36
CA ALA A 228 13.05 4.88 -20.42
C ALA A 228 13.45 4.06 -19.18
N GLU A 229 14.41 4.55 -18.38
CA GLU A 229 14.87 3.94 -17.14
C GLU A 229 13.99 4.29 -15.93
N TYR A 230 13.12 5.30 -16.04
CA TYR A 230 12.30 5.77 -14.90
C TYR A 230 11.43 4.68 -14.27
N PRO A 231 10.67 3.88 -15.05
CA PRO A 231 9.78 2.88 -14.46
C PRO A 231 10.53 1.89 -13.57
N ASP A 232 11.68 1.40 -14.05
CA ASP A 232 12.53 0.45 -13.32
C ASP A 232 13.09 1.08 -12.04
N ILE A 233 13.52 2.34 -12.10
CA ILE A 233 14.03 3.07 -10.93
C ILE A 233 12.90 3.35 -9.94
N SER A 234 11.73 3.81 -10.42
CA SER A 234 10.55 4.09 -9.60
C SER A 234 10.10 2.84 -8.85
N GLU A 235 9.99 1.69 -9.55
CA GLU A 235 9.62 0.43 -8.92
C GLU A 235 10.67 -0.01 -7.88
N ARG A 236 11.96 0.04 -8.21
CA ARG A 236 13.03 -0.32 -7.27
C ARG A 236 12.97 0.52 -5.99
N ILE A 237 12.77 1.83 -6.12
CA ILE A 237 12.70 2.74 -4.95
C ILE A 237 11.38 2.56 -4.20
N ALA A 238 10.26 2.31 -4.88
CA ALA A 238 8.99 1.97 -4.26
C ALA A 238 9.12 0.74 -3.35
N ARG A 239 9.78 -0.33 -3.84
CA ARG A 239 10.08 -1.53 -3.02
C ARG A 239 10.97 -1.22 -1.82
N ALA A 240 11.94 -0.31 -1.97
CA ALA A 240 12.79 0.10 -0.85
C ALA A 240 11.97 0.81 0.25
N TYR A 241 11.00 1.64 -0.12
CA TYR A 241 10.03 2.22 0.82
C TYR A 241 9.16 1.14 1.46
N ASP A 242 8.59 0.21 0.69
CA ASP A 242 7.76 -0.87 1.25
C ASP A 242 8.52 -1.70 2.31
N ILE A 243 9.81 -1.97 2.08
CA ILE A 243 10.66 -2.65 3.08
C ILE A 243 10.84 -1.81 4.34
N ILE A 244 11.01 -0.49 4.21
CA ILE A 244 11.14 0.41 5.37
C ILE A 244 9.81 0.45 6.14
N SER A 245 8.68 0.52 5.44
CA SER A 245 7.34 0.42 6.05
C SER A 245 7.22 -0.85 6.88
N ALA A 246 7.58 -2.00 6.28
CA ALA A 246 7.52 -3.28 6.96
C ALA A 246 8.50 -3.38 8.13
N PHE A 247 9.68 -2.76 8.03
CA PHE A 247 10.63 -2.67 9.13
C PHE A 247 10.09 -1.85 10.30
N ILE A 248 9.46 -0.70 10.04
CA ILE A 248 8.83 0.13 11.08
C ILE A 248 7.69 -0.66 11.73
N GLY A 249 6.81 -1.27 10.95
CA GLY A 249 5.72 -2.12 11.47
C GLY A 249 6.24 -3.28 12.33
N PHE A 250 7.34 -3.92 11.91
CA PHE A 250 8.01 -4.95 12.70
C PHE A 250 8.55 -4.42 14.03
N LEU A 251 9.12 -3.21 14.06
CA LEU A 251 9.58 -2.59 15.31
C LEU A 251 8.41 -2.32 16.27
N VAL A 252 7.30 -1.76 15.77
CA VAL A 252 6.10 -1.48 16.58
C VAL A 252 5.53 -2.78 17.16
N GLN A 253 5.36 -3.82 16.34
CA GLN A 253 4.89 -5.13 16.82
C GLN A 253 5.81 -5.76 17.86
N SER A 254 7.13 -5.54 17.72
CA SER A 254 8.12 -6.04 18.68
C SER A 254 8.09 -5.26 20.00
N LEU A 255 7.67 -3.99 19.99
CA LEU A 255 7.41 -3.20 21.20
C LEU A 255 6.13 -3.69 21.89
N ASP A 256 5.03 -3.82 21.16
CA ASP A 256 3.74 -4.28 21.70
C ASP A 256 3.81 -5.69 22.30
N ALA A 257 4.71 -6.54 21.80
CA ALA A 257 4.93 -7.88 22.33
C ALA A 257 5.64 -7.88 23.69
N MET A 258 6.36 -6.81 24.06
CA MET A 258 6.98 -6.69 25.39
C MET A 258 5.97 -6.31 26.47
N ASP A 259 4.91 -5.59 26.11
CA ASP A 259 3.89 -5.11 27.06
C ASP A 259 2.85 -6.18 27.41
N ARG A 260 2.87 -7.33 26.72
CA ARG A 260 2.01 -8.49 27.02
C ARG A 260 2.71 -9.39 28.03
N ASP A 261 2.23 -9.40 29.27
CA ASP A 261 2.65 -10.27 30.38
C ASP A 261 2.32 -11.78 30.17
N ASP A 262 1.99 -12.22 28.95
CA ASP A 262 1.55 -13.59 28.69
C ASP A 262 2.76 -14.56 28.67
N GLU A 263 2.71 -15.57 29.55
CA GLU A 263 3.74 -16.60 29.80
C GLU A 263 4.09 -17.51 28.59
N ASP A 264 3.53 -17.26 27.39
CA ASP A 264 3.80 -18.01 26.16
C ASP A 264 4.99 -17.41 25.37
N GLU A 265 6.15 -17.43 26.01
CA GLU A 265 7.44 -16.83 25.66
C GLU A 265 8.15 -17.45 24.42
N ALA A 266 7.46 -17.74 23.30
CA ALA A 266 8.04 -18.59 22.25
C ALA A 266 8.18 -18.02 20.83
N SER A 267 7.55 -16.90 20.45
CA SER A 267 7.44 -16.55 19.01
C SER A 267 8.09 -15.24 18.58
N LEU A 268 8.33 -14.26 19.46
CA LEU A 268 8.95 -12.99 19.06
C LEU A 268 10.28 -12.74 19.79
N PRO A 269 11.36 -12.38 19.06
CA PRO A 269 12.63 -12.06 19.70
C PRO A 269 12.49 -10.78 20.53
N GLN A 270 12.93 -10.84 21.80
CA GLN A 270 12.97 -9.69 22.71
C GLN A 270 13.59 -8.47 22.01
N PHE A 271 12.96 -7.30 22.12
CA PHE A 271 13.39 -6.07 21.43
C PHE A 271 14.87 -5.70 21.70
N SER A 272 15.34 -5.93 22.94
CA SER A 272 16.74 -5.76 23.33
C SER A 272 17.71 -6.69 22.56
N ALA A 273 17.21 -7.82 22.06
CA ALA A 273 17.96 -8.78 21.26
C ALA A 273 18.01 -8.43 19.76
N LEU A 274 17.16 -7.52 19.27
CA LEU A 274 17.14 -7.11 17.86
C LEU A 274 18.35 -6.25 17.51
N MET A 275 18.61 -5.20 18.28
CA MET A 275 19.77 -4.33 18.09
C MET A 275 20.02 -3.37 19.27
N PRO A 276 21.27 -2.88 19.44
CA PRO A 276 21.59 -1.85 20.42
C PRO A 276 20.85 -0.52 20.17
N VAL A 277 20.46 0.16 21.25
CA VAL A 277 19.74 1.46 21.23
C VAL A 277 20.48 2.52 20.41
N ASP A 278 21.82 2.58 20.49
CA ASP A 278 22.62 3.54 19.72
C ASP A 278 22.47 3.38 18.20
N LEU A 279 22.22 2.15 17.73
CA LEU A 279 21.99 1.88 16.32
C LEU A 279 20.55 2.23 15.92
N LEU A 280 19.57 2.04 16.79
CA LEU A 280 18.20 2.52 16.57
C LEU A 280 18.14 4.03 16.47
N MET A 281 18.82 4.75 17.37
CA MET A 281 18.88 6.21 17.32
C MET A 281 19.51 6.72 16.03
N LYS A 282 20.55 6.03 15.52
CA LYS A 282 21.13 6.35 14.21
C LYS A 282 20.18 6.07 13.07
N LEU A 283 19.42 4.96 13.12
CA LEU A 283 18.39 4.68 12.11
C LEU A 283 17.29 5.74 12.14
N ARG A 284 16.81 6.13 13.32
CA ARG A 284 15.81 7.19 13.50
C ARG A 284 16.24 8.46 12.77
N VAL A 285 17.45 8.97 13.06
CA VAL A 285 17.99 10.15 12.38
C VAL A 285 18.05 9.98 10.85
N ASN A 286 18.55 8.83 10.38
CA ASN A 286 18.64 8.58 8.93
C ASN A 286 17.27 8.46 8.26
N ILE A 287 16.27 7.88 8.94
CA ILE A 287 14.89 7.78 8.43
C ILE A 287 14.27 9.17 8.35
N SER A 288 14.36 9.98 9.42
CA SER A 288 13.84 11.36 9.41
C SER A 288 14.47 12.19 8.28
N GLU A 289 15.79 12.09 8.06
CA GLU A 289 16.46 12.78 6.94
C GLU A 289 15.97 12.31 5.56
N VAL A 290 15.67 11.03 5.40
CA VAL A 290 15.06 10.50 4.17
C VAL A 290 13.62 10.99 4.00
N MET A 291 12.84 11.05 5.08
CA MET A 291 11.46 11.57 5.04
C MET A 291 11.41 13.05 4.66
N SER A 292 12.34 13.87 5.15
CA SER A 292 12.46 15.28 4.70
C SER A 292 12.67 15.40 3.20
N LEU A 293 13.56 14.58 2.61
CA LEU A 293 13.75 14.54 1.15
C LEU A 293 12.54 13.98 0.40
N THR A 294 11.78 13.10 1.06
CA THR A 294 10.54 12.54 0.50
C THR A 294 9.46 13.62 0.39
N ILE A 295 9.33 14.47 1.40
CA ILE A 295 8.41 15.62 1.40
C ILE A 295 8.74 16.58 0.25
N GLU A 296 10.01 16.94 0.09
CA GLU A 296 10.47 17.78 -1.04
C GLU A 296 10.14 17.13 -2.38
N HIS A 297 10.42 15.84 -2.53
CA HIS A 297 10.13 15.11 -3.76
C HIS A 297 8.63 15.05 -4.08
N LEU A 298 7.78 14.76 -3.09
CA LEU A 298 6.32 14.73 -3.26
C LEU A 298 5.81 16.11 -3.68
N ARG A 299 6.34 17.19 -3.08
CA ARG A 299 6.02 18.55 -3.48
C ARG A 299 6.38 18.81 -4.94
N ASP A 300 7.63 18.54 -5.32
CA ASP A 300 8.10 18.75 -6.69
C ASP A 300 7.30 17.93 -7.70
N ARG A 301 6.92 16.69 -7.35
CA ARG A 301 6.09 15.83 -8.21
C ARG A 301 4.68 16.37 -8.36
N TYR A 302 4.08 16.85 -7.27
CA TYR A 302 2.76 17.45 -7.30
C TYR A 302 2.76 18.75 -8.12
N ASP A 303 3.70 19.65 -7.88
CA ASP A 303 3.83 20.90 -8.63
C ASP A 303 4.07 20.62 -10.12
N SER A 304 4.89 19.63 -10.46
CA SER A 304 5.11 19.22 -11.86
C SER A 304 3.84 18.68 -12.52
N SER A 305 3.05 17.89 -11.78
CA SER A 305 1.78 17.33 -12.27
C SER A 305 0.69 18.40 -12.43
N THR A 306 0.53 19.26 -11.42
CA THR A 306 -0.57 20.22 -11.27
C THR A 306 -0.28 21.57 -11.95
N ALA A 307 0.93 22.10 -11.86
CA ALA A 307 1.31 23.38 -12.48
C ALA A 307 1.86 23.21 -13.90
N GLY A 308 2.35 22.02 -14.27
CA GLY A 308 3.04 21.81 -15.54
C GLY A 308 4.28 22.70 -15.69
N ALA A 309 4.85 22.77 -16.90
CA ALA A 309 5.94 23.71 -17.18
C ALA A 309 5.53 25.14 -16.78
N ALA A 310 6.42 25.83 -16.07
CA ALA A 310 6.20 27.14 -15.47
C ALA A 310 5.27 28.05 -16.30
N GLY A 311 4.01 28.19 -15.86
CA GLY A 311 3.06 29.18 -16.39
C GLY A 311 1.94 28.66 -17.31
N LEU A 312 1.68 27.36 -17.43
CA LEU A 312 0.54 26.83 -18.22
C LEU A 312 -0.35 25.88 -17.41
N HIS A 313 -1.59 26.31 -17.13
CA HIS A 313 -2.60 25.51 -16.43
C HIS A 313 -2.91 24.19 -17.19
N PRO A 314 -3.12 23.04 -16.51
CA PRO A 314 -3.40 21.75 -17.14
C PRO A 314 -4.58 21.75 -18.11
N SER A 315 -5.56 22.63 -17.91
CA SER A 315 -6.69 22.79 -18.84
C SER A 315 -6.30 23.37 -20.21
N ALA A 316 -5.12 23.99 -20.35
CA ALA A 316 -4.57 24.39 -21.65
C ALA A 316 -4.03 23.20 -22.47
N ARG A 317 -4.01 21.98 -21.88
CA ARG A 317 -3.60 20.73 -22.53
C ARG A 317 -4.68 20.15 -23.47
N THR A 318 -5.88 20.76 -23.56
CA THR A 318 -6.94 20.30 -24.47
C THR A 318 -6.69 20.70 -25.93
N LEU A 319 -5.58 20.26 -26.55
CA LEU A 319 -5.44 20.31 -28.01
C LEU A 319 -4.71 19.08 -28.58
N SER A 320 -5.55 18.17 -29.08
CA SER A 320 -5.34 17.28 -30.24
C SER A 320 -4.70 15.91 -29.98
N GLU A 321 -5.55 14.89 -29.91
CA GLU A 321 -5.27 13.45 -30.14
C GLU A 321 -4.69 13.15 -31.55
N GLY A 322 -4.01 14.10 -32.20
CA GLY A 322 -3.53 13.99 -33.57
C GLY A 322 -2.15 14.60 -33.85
N SER A 323 -1.40 15.08 -32.86
CA SER A 323 -0.04 15.64 -33.08
C SER A 323 1.06 14.83 -32.40
N SER A 324 1.40 13.71 -33.03
CA SER A 324 2.40 12.71 -32.62
C SER A 324 3.88 13.17 -32.64
N ASN A 325 4.24 14.41 -32.31
CA ASN A 325 5.67 14.78 -32.34
C ASN A 325 6.14 15.98 -31.50
N ARG A 326 5.40 16.42 -30.48
CA ARG A 326 5.97 17.34 -29.49
C ARG A 326 6.54 16.53 -28.33
N LEU A 327 7.86 16.63 -28.13
CA LEU A 327 8.53 16.09 -26.96
C LEU A 327 7.88 16.72 -25.72
N PRO A 328 7.34 15.93 -24.78
CA PRO A 328 6.91 16.46 -23.50
C PRO A 328 8.12 17.11 -22.83
N ILE A 329 7.89 18.21 -22.13
CA ILE A 329 8.94 18.89 -21.36
C ILE A 329 9.43 17.92 -20.29
N ALA A 330 10.73 17.91 -19.98
CA ALA A 330 11.40 16.92 -19.11
C ALA A 330 10.84 16.77 -17.68
N TRP A 331 9.84 17.58 -17.29
CA TRP A 331 9.16 17.54 -15.98
C TRP A 331 7.68 17.12 -16.09
N ASP A 332 7.12 16.95 -17.29
CA ASP A 332 5.67 16.79 -17.51
C ASP A 332 5.30 15.34 -17.87
N THR A 333 4.91 14.49 -16.93
CA THR A 333 4.55 13.10 -17.26
C THR A 333 3.21 12.97 -17.97
N SER A 334 3.16 12.07 -18.95
CA SER A 334 1.90 11.54 -19.50
C SER A 334 1.05 10.78 -18.45
N ASN A 335 1.69 10.32 -17.38
CA ASN A 335 1.08 9.68 -16.22
C ASN A 335 1.07 10.65 -15.02
N GLY A 336 -0.10 11.02 -14.50
CA GLY A 336 -0.23 11.86 -13.32
C GLY A 336 0.42 11.24 -12.08
N MET A 337 0.73 12.06 -11.07
CA MET A 337 1.34 11.64 -9.80
C MET A 337 0.60 10.47 -9.13
N SER A 338 -0.71 10.38 -9.30
CA SER A 338 -1.56 9.32 -8.75
C SER A 338 -1.37 7.94 -9.40
N LYS A 339 -0.84 7.88 -10.62
CA LYS A 339 -0.57 6.62 -11.33
C LYS A 339 0.81 6.04 -11.01
N ASP A 340 1.68 6.82 -10.37
CA ASP A 340 3.05 6.42 -10.09
C ASP A 340 3.11 5.56 -8.81
N PRO A 341 3.52 4.27 -8.88
CA PRO A 341 3.56 3.39 -7.71
C PRO A 341 4.52 3.88 -6.61
N LEU A 342 5.50 4.71 -6.97
CA LEU A 342 6.41 5.32 -6.02
C LEU A 342 5.68 6.27 -5.06
N THR A 343 4.71 7.05 -5.56
CA THR A 343 3.98 8.05 -4.75
C THR A 343 3.29 7.39 -3.55
N LEU A 344 2.56 6.29 -3.78
CA LEU A 344 1.85 5.59 -2.72
C LEU A 344 2.81 4.96 -1.71
N SER A 345 3.92 4.39 -2.18
CA SER A 345 4.92 3.74 -1.33
C SER A 345 5.62 4.78 -0.44
N GLN A 346 5.97 5.94 -1.00
CA GLN A 346 6.49 7.10 -0.26
C GLN A 346 5.49 7.56 0.82
N LEU A 347 4.23 7.74 0.43
CA LEU A 347 3.19 8.23 1.32
C LEU A 347 2.90 7.28 2.49
N ARG A 348 2.90 5.96 2.24
CA ARG A 348 2.73 4.93 3.28
C ARG A 348 3.82 4.97 4.34
N VAL A 349 5.08 5.09 3.93
CA VAL A 349 6.18 5.17 4.90
C VAL A 349 6.17 6.50 5.63
N LEU A 350 5.95 7.60 4.90
CA LEU A 350 5.91 8.94 5.48
C LEU A 350 4.79 9.06 6.51
N SER A 351 3.60 8.56 6.21
CA SER A 351 2.44 8.59 7.11
C SER A 351 2.68 7.83 8.42
N LEU A 352 3.18 6.60 8.33
CA LEU A 352 3.57 5.81 9.50
C LEU A 352 4.61 6.54 10.35
N TRP A 353 5.61 7.14 9.71
CA TRP A 353 6.67 7.84 10.42
C TRP A 353 6.19 9.15 11.05
N LEU A 354 5.34 9.93 10.38
CA LEU A 354 4.80 11.20 10.91
C LEU A 354 3.94 11.00 12.16
N ARG A 355 3.17 9.91 12.22
CA ARG A 355 2.37 9.58 13.41
C ARG A 355 3.26 9.36 14.63
N ASP A 356 4.34 8.60 14.48
CA ASP A 356 5.17 8.18 15.61
C ASP A 356 6.40 9.09 15.84
N GLU A 357 6.60 10.14 15.03
CA GLU A 357 7.75 11.06 15.13
C GLU A 357 7.56 12.12 16.22
N GLU A 358 8.43 12.08 17.24
CA GLU A 358 8.44 13.07 18.33
C GLU A 358 8.96 14.47 17.93
N SER A 359 9.62 14.59 16.77
CA SER A 359 10.18 15.86 16.32
C SER A 359 9.19 16.71 15.53
N ASP A 360 8.86 17.89 16.06
CA ASP A 360 8.03 18.89 15.38
C ASP A 360 8.63 19.40 14.04
N VAL A 361 9.93 19.20 13.80
CA VAL A 361 10.59 19.69 12.58
C VAL A 361 10.00 19.03 11.34
N LEU A 362 9.89 17.70 11.34
CA LEU A 362 9.38 16.96 10.18
C LEU A 362 7.88 17.19 9.99
N ARG A 363 7.11 17.28 11.09
CA ARG A 363 5.68 17.61 11.03
C ARG A 363 5.44 19.02 10.46
N ARG A 364 6.31 19.99 10.79
CA ARG A 364 6.27 21.33 10.21
C ARG A 364 6.63 21.31 8.72
N GLU A 365 7.62 20.52 8.31
CA GLU A 365 7.93 20.33 6.87
C GLU A 365 6.72 19.72 6.13
N ALA A 366 6.09 18.68 6.69
CA ALA A 366 4.92 18.03 6.12
C ALA A 366 3.69 18.97 6.06
N SER A 367 3.53 19.86 7.04
CA SER A 367 2.47 20.89 7.00
C SER A 367 2.60 21.82 5.79
N GLY A 368 3.82 21.99 5.25
CA GLY A 368 4.08 22.79 4.06
C GLY A 368 3.56 22.18 2.75
N ILE A 369 3.17 20.91 2.77
CA ILE A 369 2.64 20.17 1.61
C ILE A 369 1.20 19.70 1.83
N MET A 370 0.44 20.38 2.70
CA MET A 370 -0.96 20.04 3.02
C MET A 370 -1.87 19.96 1.79
N ASP A 371 -1.67 20.87 0.84
CA ASP A 371 -2.37 20.89 -0.46
C ASP A 371 -2.10 19.62 -1.28
N VAL A 372 -0.89 19.08 -1.20
CA VAL A 372 -0.52 17.80 -1.85
C VAL A 372 -1.29 16.65 -1.22
N PHE A 373 -1.32 16.56 0.12
CA PHE A 373 -2.04 15.50 0.82
C PHE A 373 -3.54 15.52 0.49
N LEU A 374 -4.18 16.69 0.59
CA LEU A 374 -5.62 16.83 0.31
C LEU A 374 -5.94 16.68 -1.19
N GLY A 375 -5.03 17.11 -2.08
CA GLY A 375 -5.16 16.88 -3.52
C GLY A 375 -5.11 15.39 -3.88
N LEU A 376 -4.21 14.62 -3.26
CA LEU A 376 -4.14 13.16 -3.43
C LEU A 376 -5.35 12.45 -2.79
N TYR A 377 -5.86 12.94 -1.66
CA TYR A 377 -7.06 12.41 -1.01
C TYR A 377 -8.29 12.46 -1.93
N GLN A 378 -8.43 13.55 -2.69
CA GLN A 378 -9.53 13.75 -3.62
C GLN A 378 -9.37 12.98 -4.94
N ASP A 379 -8.16 12.51 -5.27
CA ASP A 379 -7.90 11.75 -6.49
C ASP A 379 -8.21 10.25 -6.30
N VAL A 380 -9.43 9.86 -6.64
CA VAL A 380 -9.92 8.47 -6.53
C VAL A 380 -9.65 7.65 -7.81
N THR A 381 -8.88 8.16 -8.77
CA THR A 381 -8.90 7.62 -10.15
C THR A 381 -8.04 6.39 -10.40
N SER A 382 -7.03 6.12 -9.57
CA SER A 382 -6.03 5.08 -9.89
C SER A 382 -5.55 4.28 -8.69
N GLN A 383 -5.06 4.93 -7.64
CA GLN A 383 -4.61 4.29 -6.40
C GLN A 383 -5.38 4.91 -5.23
N ASP A 384 -5.63 4.12 -4.19
CA ASP A 384 -6.30 4.65 -2.99
C ASP A 384 -5.25 5.29 -2.06
N PHE A 385 -5.23 6.62 -2.05
CA PHE A 385 -4.35 7.42 -1.19
C PHE A 385 -5.01 7.79 0.14
N ARG A 386 -6.30 7.50 0.33
CA ARG A 386 -7.07 8.06 1.44
C ARG A 386 -6.55 7.63 2.80
N ASP A 387 -6.33 6.33 3.02
CA ASP A 387 -5.86 5.84 4.32
C ASP A 387 -4.45 6.39 4.67
N PRO A 388 -3.43 6.34 3.77
CA PRO A 388 -2.13 6.96 4.05
C PRO A 388 -2.19 8.47 4.26
N VAL A 389 -3.10 9.18 3.57
CA VAL A 389 -3.30 10.62 3.81
C VAL A 389 -3.89 10.85 5.20
N LEU A 390 -4.95 10.13 5.59
CA LEU A 390 -5.58 10.29 6.91
C LEU A 390 -4.58 10.03 8.04
N LEU A 391 -3.77 8.99 7.90
CA LEU A 391 -2.69 8.68 8.85
C LEU A 391 -1.62 9.79 8.90
N SER A 392 -1.30 10.40 7.76
CA SER A 392 -0.40 11.57 7.74
C SER A 392 -1.02 12.78 8.45
N LEU A 393 -2.32 13.02 8.23
CA LEU A 393 -3.05 14.13 8.85
C LEU A 393 -3.15 13.97 10.36
N GLU A 394 -3.28 12.75 10.87
CA GLU A 394 -3.21 12.47 12.32
C GLU A 394 -1.92 13.02 12.91
N GLY A 395 -0.75 12.67 12.36
CA GLY A 395 0.53 13.18 12.84
C GLY A 395 0.75 14.69 12.59
N ILE A 396 0.24 15.24 11.48
CA ILE A 396 0.40 16.67 11.17
C ILE A 396 -0.48 17.55 12.07
N THR A 397 -1.69 17.10 12.40
CA THR A 397 -2.63 17.88 13.23
C THR A 397 -2.28 17.90 14.72
N GLU A 398 -1.24 17.18 15.15
CA GLU A 398 -0.68 17.32 16.50
C GLU A 398 0.00 18.67 16.75
N ILE A 399 0.44 19.37 15.69
CA ILE A 399 1.09 20.69 15.81
C ILE A 399 0.17 21.84 15.36
N PRO A 400 0.23 23.02 16.02
CA PRO A 400 -0.49 24.23 15.63
C PRO A 400 -0.39 24.59 14.15
N GLU A 401 0.82 24.58 13.59
CA GLU A 401 1.06 24.97 12.20
C GLU A 401 0.40 23.99 11.21
N GLY A 402 0.31 22.72 11.58
CA GLY A 402 -0.36 21.68 10.80
C GLY A 402 -1.87 21.88 10.75
N ILE A 403 -2.49 22.23 11.88
CA ILE A 403 -3.92 22.56 11.95
C ILE A 403 -4.22 23.82 11.13
N GLU A 404 -3.40 24.86 11.24
CA GLU A 404 -3.57 26.08 10.44
C GLU A 404 -3.46 25.78 8.94
N ALA A 405 -2.51 24.94 8.53
CA ALA A 405 -2.37 24.51 7.15
C ALA A 405 -3.59 23.70 6.68
N PHE A 406 -4.06 22.73 7.49
CA PHE A 406 -5.25 21.93 7.20
C PHE A 406 -6.49 22.80 6.99
N LEU A 407 -6.70 23.80 7.84
CA LEU A 407 -7.83 24.72 7.74
C LEU A 407 -7.71 25.69 6.55
N ARG A 408 -6.48 26.06 6.18
CA ARG A 408 -6.21 26.95 5.02
C ARG A 408 -6.57 26.28 3.70
N GLU A 409 -6.28 24.98 3.58
CA GLU A 409 -6.54 24.18 2.38
C GLU A 409 -7.93 23.53 2.36
N GLU A 410 -8.89 24.10 3.11
CA GLU A 410 -10.27 23.63 3.20
C GLU A 410 -10.43 22.16 3.65
N GLY A 411 -9.44 21.60 4.35
CA GLY A 411 -9.42 20.19 4.75
C GLY A 411 -10.65 19.74 5.53
N TRP A 412 -11.21 20.63 6.37
CA TRP A 412 -12.47 20.37 7.07
C TRP A 412 -13.61 20.04 6.11
N ALA A 413 -13.79 20.86 5.06
CA ALA A 413 -14.89 20.69 4.11
C ALA A 413 -14.72 19.39 3.31
N ILE A 414 -13.48 19.07 2.92
CA ILE A 414 -13.13 17.85 2.18
C ILE A 414 -13.49 16.61 3.00
N LEU A 415 -12.99 16.53 4.24
CA LEU A 415 -13.21 15.38 5.10
C LEU A 415 -14.67 15.26 5.57
N ALA A 416 -15.34 16.37 5.89
CA ALA A 416 -16.75 16.36 6.27
C ALA A 416 -17.66 15.87 5.13
N ALA A 417 -17.36 16.27 3.88
CA ALA A 417 -18.10 15.80 2.72
C ALA A 417 -17.90 14.30 2.47
N ASP A 418 -16.68 13.78 2.66
CA ASP A 418 -16.42 12.34 2.53
C ASP A 418 -17.11 11.55 3.65
N LEU A 419 -17.06 12.05 4.89
CA LEU A 419 -17.72 11.43 6.04
C LEU A 419 -19.24 11.30 5.85
N GLU A 420 -19.90 12.30 5.27
CA GLU A 420 -21.34 12.24 4.93
C GLU A 420 -21.67 11.08 3.96
N ASN A 421 -20.76 10.78 3.03
CA ASN A 421 -20.93 9.68 2.07
C ASN A 421 -20.58 8.31 2.68
N ILE A 422 -19.66 8.26 3.64
CA ILE A 422 -19.13 7.02 4.24
C ILE A 422 -20.04 6.45 5.31
N LEU A 423 -20.63 7.29 6.18
CA LEU A 423 -21.38 6.81 7.34
C LEU A 423 -22.52 5.83 7.00
N PRO A 424 -23.26 5.99 5.88
CA PRO A 424 -24.26 5.01 5.46
C PRO A 424 -23.70 3.66 5.00
N SER A 425 -22.39 3.56 4.70
CA SER A 425 -21.73 2.41 4.08
C SER A 425 -20.89 1.61 5.11
N PRO A 426 -21.35 0.43 5.56
CA PRO A 426 -20.64 -0.35 6.59
C PRO A 426 -19.22 -0.78 6.20
N SER A 427 -18.95 -0.95 4.90
CA SER A 427 -17.62 -1.33 4.43
C SER A 427 -16.57 -0.24 4.59
N GLU A 428 -16.98 1.01 4.82
CA GLU A 428 -16.09 2.17 4.92
C GLU A 428 -16.06 2.77 6.34
N HIS A 429 -16.69 2.10 7.32
CA HIS A 429 -16.76 2.57 8.71
C HIS A 429 -15.38 2.80 9.35
N ALA A 430 -14.39 1.98 9.04
CA ALA A 430 -13.01 2.16 9.50
C ALA A 430 -12.42 3.51 9.04
N ARG A 431 -12.59 3.86 7.75
CA ARG A 431 -12.16 5.14 7.20
C ARG A 431 -12.91 6.31 7.85
N GLY A 432 -14.20 6.13 8.12
CA GLY A 432 -15.01 7.11 8.84
C GLY A 432 -14.45 7.43 10.22
N ILE A 433 -14.01 6.42 10.97
CA ILE A 433 -13.38 6.59 12.29
C ILE A 433 -12.07 7.38 12.18
N GLU A 434 -11.23 7.07 11.18
CA GLU A 434 -9.98 7.79 10.94
C GLU A 434 -10.22 9.27 10.61
N ILE A 435 -11.21 9.58 9.76
CA ILE A 435 -11.62 10.96 9.48
C ILE A 435 -12.03 11.68 10.76
N ILE A 436 -12.84 11.04 11.60
CA ILE A 436 -13.33 11.63 12.85
C ILE A 436 -12.17 11.93 13.81
N ARG A 437 -11.16 11.05 13.90
CA ARG A 437 -9.96 11.30 14.72
C ARG A 437 -9.22 12.56 14.29
N VAL A 438 -9.00 12.74 12.98
CA VAL A 438 -8.36 13.95 12.45
C VAL A 438 -9.21 15.20 12.76
N LEU A 439 -10.52 15.13 12.58
CA LEU A 439 -11.42 16.26 12.86
C LEU A 439 -11.47 16.59 14.36
N LEU A 440 -11.46 15.60 15.23
CA LEU A 440 -11.40 15.79 16.68
C LEU A 440 -10.12 16.52 17.09
N ALA A 441 -8.95 16.09 16.61
CA ALA A 441 -7.68 16.76 16.88
C ALA A 441 -7.72 18.26 16.51
N VAL A 442 -8.37 18.59 15.38
CA VAL A 442 -8.54 19.97 14.93
C VAL A 442 -9.48 20.77 15.84
N VAL A 443 -10.58 20.19 16.31
CA VAL A 443 -11.55 20.88 17.18
C VAL A 443 -10.98 21.09 18.58
N GLU A 444 -10.27 20.09 19.12
CA GLU A 444 -9.68 20.11 20.46
C GLU A 444 -8.52 21.11 20.59
N ALA A 445 -7.84 21.42 19.49
CA ALA A 445 -6.72 22.35 19.51
C ALA A 445 -7.11 23.78 19.91
N ASP A 446 -6.29 24.40 20.76
CA ASP A 446 -6.52 25.78 21.24
C ASP A 446 -6.48 26.83 20.12
N VAL A 447 -5.63 26.59 19.11
CA VAL A 447 -5.37 27.49 17.97
C VAL A 447 -6.64 27.74 17.15
N THR A 448 -7.52 26.75 17.10
CA THR A 448 -8.77 26.77 16.35
C THR A 448 -9.79 27.78 16.90
N GLY A 449 -9.67 28.12 18.19
CA GLY A 449 -10.61 29.01 18.87
C GLY A 449 -12.01 28.39 19.05
N PRO A 450 -13.09 29.22 19.05
CA PRO A 450 -14.45 28.72 19.20
C PRO A 450 -14.95 28.03 17.93
N ALA A 451 -15.79 27.02 18.08
CA ALA A 451 -16.32 26.25 16.96
C ALA A 451 -17.08 27.14 15.96
N LYS A 452 -16.76 26.97 14.67
CA LYS A 452 -17.35 27.75 13.57
C LYS A 452 -18.75 27.26 13.22
N GLU A 453 -19.61 28.16 12.73
CA GLU A 453 -20.98 27.79 12.33
C GLU A 453 -20.98 26.83 11.13
N GLU A 454 -19.97 26.91 10.26
CA GLU A 454 -19.72 26.03 9.11
C GLU A 454 -19.51 24.56 9.50
N TRP A 455 -19.15 24.28 10.76
CA TRP A 455 -18.88 22.93 11.27
C TRP A 455 -20.12 22.28 11.88
N MET A 456 -21.15 23.07 12.16
CA MET A 456 -22.39 22.62 12.78
C MET A 456 -23.23 21.63 11.95
N PRO A 457 -23.09 21.51 10.60
CA PRO A 457 -23.68 20.39 9.88
C PRO A 457 -23.29 19.01 10.45
N MET A 458 -22.11 18.88 11.07
CA MET A 458 -21.70 17.62 11.71
C MET A 458 -22.60 17.19 12.86
N VAL A 459 -23.21 18.14 13.59
CA VAL A 459 -24.17 17.83 14.66
C VAL A 459 -25.45 17.21 14.08
N GLU A 460 -25.84 17.63 12.88
CA GLU A 460 -27.00 17.07 12.19
C GLU A 460 -26.70 15.66 11.66
N ILE A 461 -25.50 15.45 11.13
CA ILE A 461 -25.02 14.12 10.74
C ILE A 461 -25.00 13.18 11.97
N ALA A 462 -24.44 13.63 13.10
CA ALA A 462 -24.44 12.87 14.35
C ALA A 462 -25.86 12.50 14.82
N ARG A 463 -26.78 13.47 14.78
CA ARG A 463 -28.20 13.26 15.08
C ARG A 463 -28.79 12.16 14.20
N GLN A 464 -28.55 12.20 12.90
CA GLN A 464 -29.07 11.19 11.97
C GLN A 464 -28.46 9.82 12.22
N SER A 465 -27.15 9.74 12.47
CA SER A 465 -26.44 8.49 12.73
C SER A 465 -26.95 7.77 13.97
N ILE A 466 -27.22 8.49 15.07
CA ILE A 466 -27.68 7.87 16.32
C ILE A 466 -29.18 7.55 16.31
N VAL A 467 -29.99 8.37 15.63
CA VAL A 467 -31.46 8.16 15.53
C VAL A 467 -31.79 6.97 14.64
N HIS A 468 -31.05 6.79 13.54
CA HIS A 468 -31.26 5.69 12.59
C HIS A 468 -30.32 4.51 12.82
N ALA A 469 -29.59 4.48 13.94
CA ALA A 469 -28.67 3.41 14.28
C ALA A 469 -29.41 2.05 14.29
N PRO A 470 -29.06 1.12 13.39
CA PRO A 470 -29.64 -0.21 13.40
C PRO A 470 -29.21 -0.97 14.65
N GLU A 471 -30.11 -1.74 15.27
CA GLU A 471 -29.82 -2.50 16.50
C GLU A 471 -28.75 -3.60 16.33
N THR A 472 -28.33 -3.89 15.10
CA THR A 472 -27.43 -5.00 14.74
C THR A 472 -26.16 -4.57 13.99
N THR A 473 -25.97 -3.27 13.73
CA THR A 473 -24.84 -2.75 12.95
C THR A 473 -23.75 -2.23 13.87
N ASP A 474 -22.51 -2.16 13.36
CA ASP A 474 -21.40 -1.49 14.02
C ASP A 474 -21.79 -0.07 14.44
N LEU A 475 -21.85 0.16 15.75
CA LEU A 475 -22.25 1.44 16.36
C LEU A 475 -21.05 2.39 16.52
N GLU A 476 -19.83 1.88 16.41
CA GLU A 476 -18.59 2.61 16.64
C GLU A 476 -18.48 3.91 15.82
N PRO A 477 -18.69 3.93 14.50
CA PRO A 477 -18.61 5.18 13.73
C PRO A 477 -19.71 6.18 14.13
N GLY A 478 -20.91 5.70 14.46
CA GLY A 478 -22.02 6.57 14.91
C GLY A 478 -21.71 7.25 16.25
N ILE A 479 -21.08 6.51 17.17
CA ILE A 479 -20.62 7.04 18.46
C ILE A 479 -19.49 8.04 18.26
N ALA A 480 -18.52 7.73 17.42
CA ALA A 480 -17.40 8.62 17.11
C ALA A 480 -17.89 9.97 16.54
N VAL A 481 -18.86 9.96 15.61
CA VAL A 481 -19.44 11.22 15.09
C VAL A 481 -20.19 11.97 16.19
N CYS A 482 -20.83 11.27 17.12
CA CYS A 482 -21.47 11.91 18.28
C CYS A 482 -20.44 12.55 19.22
N GLN A 483 -19.29 11.92 19.47
CA GLN A 483 -18.19 12.51 20.24
C GLN A 483 -17.70 13.81 19.58
N LEU A 484 -17.47 13.80 18.26
CA LEU A 484 -17.12 15.01 17.51
C LEU A 484 -18.19 16.10 17.62
N ALA A 485 -19.48 15.74 17.52
CA ALA A 485 -20.57 16.69 17.67
C ALA A 485 -20.66 17.28 19.07
N VAL A 486 -20.41 16.48 20.12
CA VAL A 486 -20.32 16.94 21.50
C VAL A 486 -19.21 17.96 21.65
N GLU A 487 -18.00 17.66 21.17
CA GLU A 487 -16.85 18.56 21.31
C GLU A 487 -17.07 19.88 20.55
N LEU A 488 -17.64 19.81 19.35
CA LEU A 488 -18.08 21.00 18.61
C LEU A 488 -19.08 21.85 19.39
N LEU A 489 -20.05 21.23 20.07
CA LEU A 489 -21.07 21.92 20.85
C LEU A 489 -20.51 22.53 22.13
N VAL A 490 -19.59 21.84 22.82
CA VAL A 490 -18.92 22.32 24.03
C VAL A 490 -18.15 23.61 23.71
N ARG A 491 -17.45 23.64 22.58
CA ARG A 491 -16.68 24.81 22.12
C ARG A 491 -17.51 25.86 21.37
N ALA A 492 -18.79 25.58 21.09
CA ALA A 492 -19.65 26.51 20.38
C ALA A 492 -20.13 27.70 21.26
N PRO A 493 -20.19 28.91 20.70
CA PRO A 493 -20.85 30.05 21.34
C PRO A 493 -22.28 29.73 21.78
N ARG A 494 -22.72 30.30 22.91
CA ARG A 494 -24.07 30.05 23.49
C ARG A 494 -25.22 30.23 22.50
N GLY A 495 -25.09 31.20 21.59
CA GLY A 495 -26.10 31.44 20.55
C GLY A 495 -26.24 30.31 19.53
N ILE A 496 -25.14 29.64 19.17
CA ILE A 496 -25.15 28.47 18.27
C ILE A 496 -25.69 27.24 19.01
N ARG A 497 -25.22 27.02 20.23
CA ARG A 497 -25.72 25.99 21.14
C ARG A 497 -27.24 26.02 21.30
N ASN A 498 -27.81 27.18 21.60
CA ASN A 498 -29.26 27.33 21.76
C ASN A 498 -30.05 27.04 20.47
N ARG A 499 -29.49 27.35 19.30
CA ARG A 499 -30.11 27.05 18.00
C ARG A 499 -30.17 25.55 17.70
N ARG A 500 -29.31 24.75 18.34
CA ARG A 500 -29.20 23.29 18.15
C ARG A 500 -29.74 22.49 19.33
N ARG A 501 -30.47 23.12 20.26
CA ARG A 501 -31.01 22.46 21.46
C ARG A 501 -31.86 21.24 21.13
N ASP A 502 -32.69 21.31 20.09
CA ASP A 502 -33.56 20.20 19.70
C ASP A 502 -32.74 18.96 19.28
N ALA A 503 -31.67 19.16 18.53
CA ALA A 503 -30.76 18.09 18.12
C ALA A 503 -30.06 17.46 19.35
N VAL A 504 -29.60 18.29 20.30
CA VAL A 504 -28.95 17.82 21.54
C VAL A 504 -29.89 16.95 22.38
N VAL A 505 -31.14 17.39 22.56
CA VAL A 505 -32.14 16.65 23.32
C VAL A 505 -32.48 15.31 22.64
N GLU A 506 -32.58 15.30 21.31
CA GLU A 506 -32.86 14.09 20.55
C GLU A 506 -31.70 13.09 20.59
N MET A 507 -30.47 13.57 20.38
CA MET A 507 -29.25 12.76 20.47
C MET A 507 -29.12 12.11 21.85
N ARG A 508 -29.30 12.89 22.92
CA ARG A 508 -29.26 12.40 24.30
C ARG A 508 -30.26 11.27 24.53
N LYS A 509 -31.52 11.47 24.15
CA LYS A 509 -32.59 10.49 24.34
C LYS A 509 -32.25 9.15 23.66
N HIS A 510 -31.69 9.19 22.45
CA HIS A 510 -31.32 7.98 21.72
C HIS A 510 -30.04 7.34 22.27
N ALA A 511 -29.05 8.13 22.68
CA ALA A 511 -27.84 7.64 23.35
C ALA A 511 -28.18 6.90 24.65
N GLU A 512 -29.03 7.47 25.51
CA GLU A 512 -29.50 6.81 26.74
C GLU A 512 -30.28 5.52 26.45
N ALA A 513 -31.10 5.50 25.40
CA ALA A 513 -31.84 4.32 24.98
C ALA A 513 -30.92 3.20 24.47
N LEU A 514 -29.85 3.54 23.74
CA LEU A 514 -28.84 2.59 23.28
C LEU A 514 -28.00 2.09 24.46
N LEU A 515 -27.59 2.96 25.38
CA LEU A 515 -26.85 2.59 26.59
C LEU A 515 -27.63 1.61 27.47
N ALA A 516 -28.95 1.83 27.64
CA ALA A 516 -29.82 0.92 28.40
C ALA A 516 -29.94 -0.48 27.75
N LYS A 517 -29.80 -0.56 26.42
CA LYS A 517 -29.83 -1.80 25.65
C LYS A 517 -28.45 -2.48 25.57
N ALA A 518 -27.36 -1.76 25.80
CA ALA A 518 -25.98 -2.22 25.62
C ALA A 518 -25.45 -3.19 26.72
N ASN A 519 -26.31 -3.83 27.51
CA ASN A 519 -25.94 -4.72 28.63
C ASN A 519 -25.25 -6.06 28.24
N GLY A 520 -24.67 -6.14 27.04
CA GLY A 520 -23.87 -7.27 26.54
C GLY A 520 -23.00 -6.94 25.32
N VAL A 521 -22.77 -5.66 25.03
CA VAL A 521 -21.93 -5.17 23.92
C VAL A 521 -20.50 -4.92 24.43
N SER A 522 -19.51 -4.88 23.54
CA SER A 522 -18.09 -4.61 23.88
C SER A 522 -17.94 -3.36 24.77
N GLY A 523 -17.00 -3.40 25.72
CA GLY A 523 -16.77 -2.32 26.70
C GLY A 523 -16.58 -0.94 26.05
N GLY A 524 -15.84 -0.87 24.94
CA GLY A 524 -15.57 0.41 24.26
C GLY A 524 -16.82 1.13 23.71
N VAL A 525 -17.82 0.38 23.22
CA VAL A 525 -19.08 0.97 22.72
C VAL A 525 -19.88 1.59 23.87
N ARG A 526 -19.86 0.93 25.03
CA ARG A 526 -20.52 1.42 26.23
C ARG A 526 -19.83 2.69 26.74
N ASP A 527 -18.50 2.65 26.88
CA ASP A 527 -17.72 3.77 27.40
C ASP A 527 -17.87 5.01 26.50
N GLY A 528 -17.84 4.84 25.18
CA GLY A 528 -18.09 5.94 24.23
C GLY A 528 -19.51 6.50 24.31
N LEU A 529 -20.53 5.67 24.52
CA LEU A 529 -21.91 6.16 24.75
C LEU A 529 -22.04 6.91 26.08
N GLU A 530 -21.39 6.44 27.14
CA GLU A 530 -21.36 7.13 28.43
C GLU A 530 -20.70 8.50 28.31
N GLU A 531 -19.58 8.59 27.58
CA GLU A 531 -18.90 9.86 27.28
C GLU A 531 -19.80 10.83 26.49
N VAL A 532 -20.48 10.35 25.44
CA VAL A 532 -21.43 11.17 24.67
C VAL A 532 -22.55 11.70 25.56
N VAL A 533 -23.15 10.86 26.41
CA VAL A 533 -24.22 11.29 27.32
C VAL A 533 -23.71 12.32 28.32
N GLN A 534 -22.55 12.09 28.94
CA GLN A 534 -21.92 13.03 29.88
C GLN A 534 -21.58 14.37 29.21
N GLY A 535 -21.06 14.32 27.98
CA GLY A 535 -20.75 15.49 27.18
C GLY A 535 -22.00 16.30 26.84
N LEU A 536 -23.09 15.65 26.43
CA LEU A 536 -24.37 16.32 26.19
C LEU A 536 -24.99 16.89 27.48
N ASP A 537 -24.83 16.21 28.62
CA ASP A 537 -25.26 16.69 29.94
C ASP A 537 -24.51 17.95 30.39
N SER A 538 -23.21 18.02 30.09
CA SER A 538 -22.37 19.17 30.43
C SER A 538 -22.86 20.49 29.80
N LEU A 539 -23.63 20.41 28.71
CA LEU A 539 -24.18 21.56 28.00
C LEU A 539 -25.33 22.24 28.77
N GLY A 540 -25.93 21.58 29.76
CA GLY A 540 -26.85 22.18 30.74
C GLY A 540 -28.22 22.59 30.19
N PHE A 541 -28.74 21.86 29.21
CA PHE A 541 -30.00 22.16 28.52
C PHE A 541 -31.27 21.64 29.17
#